data_AF-A0AAV5UWN7-F1
#
_entry.id   AF-A0AAV5UWN7-F1
#
_cell.length_a   1.000
_cell.length_b   1.000
_cell.length_c   1.000
_cell.angle_alpha   90.00
_cell.angle_beta   90.00
_cell.angle_gamma   90.00
#
_symmetry.space_group_name_H-M   'P 1'
#
loop_
_entity.id
_entity.type
_entity.pdbx_description
1 polymer ?
#
loop_
_entity_poly.entity_id
_entity_poly.type
_entity_poly.pdbx_seq_one_letter_code
_entity_poly.pdbx_strand_id
1 'polypeptide(L)'
;SNTSFHSISEEACGKTFCSLPLPAHTRILSFLPRSSLDNLSLSSSYWGNLIRTSPKHCRKKVFQHVTLRSFDEEFEVRVKCSEELSPVSKKWPLWQGEQSDEPPSKRRKMDSEIDDESVERNEDVKSQCTPEMFRRMERICRIGVIRKLSLDAIDLTDDSIDRLITIFKGVDDLEISNMDFHRISKESAHKILFGLSNTSLTISFTWISATILDTSFWRKCSERLRILDLDTLIIKDRETNESIVNDEQFLLVCRQIPFFRFEANNYIKPSVILRLIEKLRNTS
;
A
#
# COMPACT_ATOMS: atom_id res chain seq x y z
N SER A 1 -52.17 -21.21 -58.45
CA SER A 1 -51.10 -21.87 -57.66
C SER A 1 -51.02 -21.19 -56.32
N ASN A 2 -51.66 -21.76 -55.29
CA ASN A 2 -51.63 -21.23 -53.93
C ASN A 2 -50.32 -21.63 -53.27
N THR A 3 -49.40 -20.69 -53.08
CA THR A 3 -48.28 -20.85 -52.14
C THR A 3 -48.65 -20.18 -50.83
N SER A 4 -49.11 -21.04 -49.93
CA SER A 4 -49.24 -20.86 -48.49
C SER A 4 -48.04 -20.12 -47.88
N PHE A 5 -48.31 -18.99 -47.23
CA PHE A 5 -47.44 -18.41 -46.23
C PHE A 5 -47.49 -19.30 -44.99
N HIS A 6 -46.43 -20.08 -44.76
CA HIS A 6 -46.19 -20.63 -43.43
C HIS A 6 -45.83 -19.47 -42.50
N SER A 7 -46.76 -19.16 -41.61
CA SER A 7 -46.52 -18.42 -40.38
C SER A 7 -45.36 -19.07 -39.63
N ILE A 8 -44.24 -18.35 -39.54
CA ILE A 8 -43.17 -18.66 -38.59
C ILE A 8 -43.79 -18.49 -37.21
N SER A 9 -43.89 -19.59 -36.45
CA SER A 9 -44.52 -19.60 -35.13
C SER A 9 -43.76 -18.70 -34.15
N GLU A 10 -44.49 -17.76 -33.55
CA GLU A 10 -44.07 -16.87 -32.45
C GLU A 10 -43.91 -17.62 -31.10
N GLU A 11 -43.19 -18.74 -31.07
CA GLU A 11 -42.88 -19.46 -29.81
C GLU A 11 -41.40 -19.87 -29.73
N ALA A 12 -40.52 -18.91 -29.97
CA ALA A 12 -39.20 -18.92 -29.35
C ALA A 12 -39.18 -17.81 -28.31
N CYS A 13 -39.90 -18.03 -27.19
CA CYS A 13 -39.71 -17.24 -25.97
C CYS A 13 -38.25 -17.44 -25.56
N GLY A 14 -37.39 -16.55 -26.03
CA GLY A 14 -35.95 -16.62 -25.87
C GLY A 14 -35.66 -16.75 -24.39
N LYS A 15 -35.18 -17.93 -23.98
CA LYS A 15 -34.66 -18.14 -22.63
C LYS A 15 -33.52 -17.15 -22.45
N THR A 16 -33.82 -16.01 -21.85
CA THR A 16 -32.82 -14.99 -21.53
C THR A 16 -31.82 -15.64 -20.60
N PHE A 17 -30.54 -15.25 -20.67
CA PHE A 17 -29.50 -15.79 -19.79
C PHE A 17 -29.89 -15.70 -18.30
N CYS A 18 -30.81 -14.82 -17.93
CA CYS A 18 -31.39 -14.68 -16.59
C CYS A 18 -32.21 -15.90 -16.12
N SER A 19 -32.66 -16.80 -17.01
CA SER A 19 -33.42 -18.01 -16.65
C SER A 19 -32.54 -19.21 -16.29
N LEU A 20 -31.20 -19.08 -16.40
CA LEU A 20 -30.28 -20.14 -16.00
C LEU A 20 -30.20 -20.26 -14.47
N PRO A 21 -29.90 -21.45 -13.93
CA PRO A 21 -29.74 -21.60 -12.49
C PRO A 21 -28.44 -20.95 -12.00
N LEU A 22 -28.41 -20.54 -10.73
CA LEU A 22 -27.28 -19.83 -10.11
C LEU A 22 -25.90 -20.49 -10.36
N PRO A 23 -25.74 -21.83 -10.30
CA PRO A 23 -24.46 -22.49 -10.60
C PRO A 23 -23.96 -22.28 -12.03
N ALA A 24 -24.88 -22.12 -13.00
CA ALA A 24 -24.51 -21.82 -14.38
C ALA A 24 -24.02 -20.37 -14.50
N HIS A 25 -24.67 -19.42 -13.82
CA HIS A 25 -24.22 -18.02 -13.81
C HIS A 25 -22.85 -17.86 -13.15
N THR A 26 -22.62 -18.49 -11.99
CA THR A 26 -21.31 -18.42 -11.32
C THR A 26 -20.20 -19.01 -12.18
N ARG A 27 -20.49 -20.10 -12.92
CA ARG A 27 -19.57 -20.67 -13.90
C ARG A 27 -19.29 -19.69 -15.04
N ILE A 28 -20.31 -19.04 -15.61
CA ILE A 28 -20.13 -18.02 -16.65
C ILE A 28 -19.24 -16.88 -16.14
N LEU A 29 -19.53 -16.32 -14.96
CA LEU A 29 -18.76 -15.23 -14.36
C LEU A 29 -17.28 -15.58 -14.15
N SER A 30 -16.97 -16.86 -13.94
CA SER A 30 -15.59 -17.32 -13.74
C SER A 30 -14.75 -17.32 -15.01
N PHE A 31 -15.38 -17.40 -16.19
CA PHE A 31 -14.70 -17.40 -17.49
C PHE A 31 -14.63 -16.01 -18.13
N LEU A 32 -15.45 -15.06 -17.68
CA LEU A 32 -15.47 -13.73 -18.27
C LEU A 32 -14.22 -12.92 -17.86
N PRO A 33 -13.59 -12.22 -18.82
CA PRO A 33 -12.55 -11.24 -18.48
C PRO A 33 -13.18 -10.07 -17.72
N ARG A 34 -12.33 -9.29 -17.04
CA ARG A 34 -12.84 -8.26 -16.14
C ARG A 34 -13.61 -7.17 -16.88
N SER A 35 -13.14 -6.74 -18.04
CA SER A 35 -13.84 -5.79 -18.91
C SER A 35 -15.27 -6.24 -19.24
N SER A 36 -15.46 -7.52 -19.55
CA SER A 36 -16.79 -8.09 -19.78
C SER A 36 -17.63 -8.13 -18.50
N LEU A 37 -17.05 -8.42 -17.33
CA LEU A 37 -17.77 -8.38 -16.06
C LEU A 37 -18.22 -6.96 -15.71
N ASP A 38 -17.38 -5.96 -15.93
CA ASP A 38 -17.70 -4.56 -15.68
C ASP A 38 -18.85 -4.12 -16.62
N ASN A 39 -18.79 -4.44 -17.91
CA ASN A 39 -19.90 -4.20 -18.86
C ASN A 39 -21.19 -4.96 -18.48
N LEU A 40 -21.09 -6.22 -18.08
CA LEU A 40 -22.23 -7.04 -17.68
C LEU A 40 -22.90 -6.46 -16.42
N SER A 41 -22.12 -5.93 -15.48
CA SER A 41 -22.65 -5.28 -14.27
C SER A 41 -23.46 -4.03 -14.57
N LEU A 42 -23.11 -3.31 -15.65
CA LEU A 42 -23.80 -2.11 -16.11
C LEU A 42 -25.04 -2.45 -16.97
N SER A 43 -25.03 -3.61 -17.65
CA SER A 43 -26.13 -4.03 -18.52
C SER A 43 -27.43 -4.35 -17.78
N SER A 44 -27.36 -4.73 -16.50
CA SER A 44 -28.52 -5.18 -15.74
C SER A 44 -28.26 -5.17 -14.22
N SER A 45 -29.27 -4.74 -13.46
CA SER A 45 -29.24 -4.76 -11.99
C SER A 45 -29.10 -6.17 -11.41
N TYR A 46 -29.65 -7.19 -12.09
CA TYR A 46 -29.50 -8.59 -11.69
C TYR A 46 -28.04 -9.02 -11.72
N TRP A 47 -27.35 -8.79 -12.85
CA TRP A 47 -25.94 -9.14 -13.00
C TRP A 47 -25.05 -8.28 -12.09
N GLY A 48 -25.36 -6.98 -11.96
CA GLY A 48 -24.67 -6.10 -11.01
C GLY A 48 -24.79 -6.58 -9.55
N ASN A 49 -25.96 -7.09 -9.15
CA ASN A 49 -26.16 -7.68 -7.83
C ASN A 49 -25.42 -9.02 -7.70
N LEU A 50 -25.52 -9.90 -8.69
CA LEU A 50 -24.88 -11.21 -8.66
C LEU A 50 -23.35 -11.09 -8.57
N ILE A 51 -22.74 -10.21 -9.36
CA ILE A 51 -21.29 -9.95 -9.32
C ILE A 51 -20.87 -9.40 -7.95
N ARG A 52 -21.67 -8.49 -7.37
CA ARG A 52 -21.41 -7.90 -6.04
C ARG A 52 -21.53 -8.90 -4.90
N THR A 53 -22.50 -9.82 -4.96
CA THR A 53 -22.73 -10.82 -3.90
C THR A 53 -21.88 -12.08 -4.07
N SER A 54 -21.34 -12.32 -5.27
CA SER A 54 -20.54 -13.52 -5.61
C SER A 54 -19.13 -13.20 -6.15
N PRO A 55 -18.34 -12.31 -5.51
CA PRO A 55 -17.04 -11.89 -6.04
C PRO A 55 -16.03 -13.03 -6.13
N LYS A 56 -16.15 -14.07 -5.30
CA LYS A 56 -15.30 -15.27 -5.31
C LYS A 56 -15.40 -16.09 -6.60
N HIS A 57 -16.49 -15.93 -7.35
CA HIS A 57 -16.72 -16.61 -8.62
C HIS A 57 -16.34 -15.75 -9.82
N CYS A 58 -15.98 -14.49 -9.58
CA CYS A 58 -15.54 -13.57 -10.63
C CYS A 58 -14.03 -13.61 -10.75
N ARG A 59 -13.52 -13.43 -11.97
CA ARG A 59 -12.09 -13.19 -12.16
C ARG A 59 -11.68 -11.89 -11.41
N LYS A 60 -10.69 -12.01 -10.52
CA LYS A 60 -10.15 -10.89 -9.74
C LYS A 60 -9.45 -9.87 -10.65
N LYS A 61 -9.52 -8.59 -10.30
CA LYS A 61 -8.68 -7.55 -10.92
C LYS A 61 -7.21 -7.84 -10.62
N VAL A 62 -6.31 -7.54 -11.55
CA VAL A 62 -4.87 -7.56 -11.29
C VAL A 62 -4.38 -6.12 -11.23
N PHE A 63 -4.08 -5.68 -10.01
CA PHE A 63 -3.46 -4.39 -9.76
C PHE A 63 -1.95 -4.55 -9.88
N GLN A 64 -1.37 -3.90 -10.90
CA GLN A 64 0.07 -3.89 -11.09
C GLN A 64 0.74 -3.15 -9.94
N HIS A 65 0.16 -2.01 -9.54
CA HIS A 65 0.71 -1.17 -8.50
C HIS A 65 -0.42 -0.51 -7.71
N VAL A 66 -0.37 -0.63 -6.38
CA VAL A 66 -1.21 0.12 -5.44
C VAL A 66 -0.31 0.98 -4.58
N THR A 67 -0.52 2.29 -4.61
CA THR A 67 0.17 3.25 -3.74
C THR A 67 -0.82 3.77 -2.72
N LEU A 68 -0.46 3.67 -1.45
CA LEU A 68 -1.18 4.24 -0.33
C LEU A 68 -0.31 5.38 0.21
N ARG A 69 -0.86 6.59 0.27
CA ARG A 69 -0.14 7.77 0.72
C ARG A 69 -0.93 8.54 1.76
N SER A 70 -0.27 9.02 2.81
CA SER A 70 -0.83 9.92 3.82
C SER A 70 0.05 11.16 3.93
N PHE A 71 -0.40 12.31 3.42
CA PHE A 71 0.39 13.56 3.42
C PHE A 71 -0.55 14.76 3.48
N ASP A 72 -0.16 15.83 4.18
CA ASP A 72 -0.89 17.12 4.27
C ASP A 72 -2.40 16.96 4.45
N GLU A 73 -2.82 16.14 5.43
CA GLU A 73 -4.24 15.90 5.74
C GLU A 73 -5.04 15.16 4.66
N GLU A 74 -4.39 14.52 3.69
CA GLU A 74 -5.06 13.68 2.69
C GLU A 74 -4.55 12.24 2.73
N PHE A 75 -5.49 11.30 2.64
CA PHE A 75 -5.22 9.91 2.30
C PHE A 75 -5.47 9.70 0.81
N GLU A 76 -4.43 9.33 0.06
CA GLU A 76 -4.53 8.97 -1.35
C GLU A 76 -4.37 7.45 -1.52
N VAL A 77 -5.27 6.87 -2.32
CA VAL A 77 -5.06 5.55 -2.91
C VAL A 77 -4.94 5.73 -4.42
N ARG A 78 -3.80 5.34 -4.96
CA ARG A 78 -3.55 5.28 -6.40
C ARG A 78 -3.42 3.83 -6.84
N VAL A 79 -4.13 3.46 -7.88
CA VAL A 79 -4.17 2.08 -8.41
C VAL A 79 -3.86 2.11 -9.89
N LYS A 80 -2.90 1.28 -10.31
CA LYS A 80 -2.60 1.00 -11.71
C LYS A 80 -3.04 -0.43 -12.05
N CYS A 81 -4.03 -0.56 -12.92
CA CYS A 81 -4.47 -1.86 -13.44
C CYS A 81 -3.61 -2.29 -14.63
N SER A 82 -3.50 -3.60 -14.87
CA SER A 82 -2.76 -4.11 -16.04
C SER A 82 -3.37 -3.78 -17.40
N GLU A 83 -4.69 -3.58 -17.44
CA GLU A 83 -5.47 -3.33 -18.65
C GLU A 83 -5.66 -1.82 -18.93
N GLU A 84 -5.24 -0.94 -18.02
CA GLU A 84 -5.48 0.51 -18.10
C GLU A 84 -4.16 1.27 -18.32
N LEU A 85 -4.17 2.27 -19.22
CA LEU A 85 -2.99 3.07 -19.55
C LEU A 85 -2.61 4.07 -18.44
N SER A 86 -3.62 4.62 -17.75
CA SER A 86 -3.44 5.64 -16.71
C SER A 86 -3.83 5.11 -15.33
N PRO A 87 -3.07 5.44 -14.27
CA PRO A 87 -3.46 5.10 -12.91
C PRO A 87 -4.71 5.88 -12.49
N VAL A 88 -5.59 5.22 -11.74
CA VAL A 88 -6.74 5.86 -11.11
C VAL A 88 -6.35 6.25 -9.69
N SER A 89 -6.55 7.52 -9.33
CA SER A 89 -6.30 8.02 -7.97
C SER A 89 -7.60 8.46 -7.31
N LYS A 90 -7.72 8.20 -6.02
CA LYS A 90 -8.78 8.72 -5.17
C LYS A 90 -8.19 9.24 -3.87
N LYS A 91 -8.60 10.46 -3.52
CA LYS A 91 -8.16 11.19 -2.33
C LYS A 91 -9.32 11.34 -1.35
N TRP A 92 -9.01 11.31 -0.06
CA TRP A 92 -9.94 11.58 1.01
C TRP A 92 -9.29 12.51 2.03
N PRO A 93 -9.99 13.54 2.51
CA PRO A 93 -9.51 14.32 3.63
C PRO A 93 -9.45 13.46 4.90
N LEU A 94 -8.32 13.51 5.60
CA LEU A 94 -8.06 13.02 6.94
C LEU A 94 -8.59 14.10 7.88
N TRP A 95 -9.91 14.12 8.10
CA TRP A 95 -10.58 15.19 8.85
C TRP A 95 -9.84 15.55 10.14
N GLN A 96 -9.47 16.83 10.26
CA GLN A 96 -9.20 17.49 11.54
C GLN A 96 -10.41 17.31 12.47
N GLY A 97 -10.14 17.22 13.76
CA GLY A 97 -11.14 16.98 14.80
C GLY A 97 -12.36 17.91 14.71
N GLU A 98 -13.44 17.45 15.32
CA GLU A 98 -14.64 18.22 15.63
C GLU A 98 -14.31 19.71 15.87
N GLN A 99 -14.64 20.57 14.90
CA GLN A 99 -14.99 21.93 15.28
C GLN A 99 -16.23 21.77 16.15
N SER A 100 -16.05 22.01 17.45
CA SER A 100 -17.14 22.21 18.39
C SER A 100 -18.20 23.08 17.72
N ASP A 101 -19.41 22.53 17.57
CA ASP A 101 -20.62 23.32 17.35
C ASP A 101 -20.87 24.18 18.61
N GLU A 102 -20.05 25.21 18.83
CA GLU A 102 -20.44 26.32 19.67
C GLU A 102 -21.22 27.32 18.81
N PRO A 103 -22.47 27.66 19.19
CA PRO A 103 -23.24 28.65 18.47
C PRO A 103 -22.53 30.01 18.53
N PRO A 104 -22.61 30.85 17.48
CA PRO A 104 -21.83 32.08 17.38
C PRO A 104 -22.34 33.10 18.41
N SER A 105 -21.71 33.13 19.59
CA SER A 105 -21.97 34.17 20.58
C SER A 105 -21.03 35.36 20.34
N LYS A 106 -21.66 36.45 19.90
CA LYS A 106 -21.23 37.85 19.81
C LYS A 106 -19.81 38.19 20.30
N ARG A 107 -19.03 38.68 19.33
CA ARG A 107 -17.95 39.69 19.43
C ARG A 107 -17.99 40.53 20.71
N ARG A 108 -16.86 40.55 21.44
CA ARG A 108 -16.29 41.78 21.99
C ARG A 108 -14.79 41.81 21.68
N LYS A 109 -14.37 42.91 21.04
CA LYS A 109 -12.97 43.28 20.85
C LYS A 109 -12.33 43.49 22.21
N MET A 110 -11.16 42.90 22.44
CA MET A 110 -10.21 43.41 23.42
C MET A 110 -8.82 43.06 22.91
N ASP A 111 -8.05 44.11 22.65
CA ASP A 111 -6.65 44.06 22.27
C ASP A 111 -5.83 43.47 23.43
N SER A 112 -4.99 42.48 23.12
CA SER A 112 -3.85 42.14 23.97
C SER A 112 -2.74 41.57 23.09
N GLU A 113 -1.69 42.38 22.96
CA GLU A 113 -0.36 42.03 22.51
C GLU A 113 0.11 40.75 23.19
N ILE A 114 0.41 39.71 22.42
CA ILE A 114 1.16 38.53 22.87
C ILE A 114 2.15 38.17 21.77
N ASP A 115 3.39 38.01 22.22
CA ASP A 115 4.63 37.77 21.49
C ASP A 115 4.52 36.82 20.29
N ASP A 116 5.08 37.31 19.19
CA ASP A 116 5.30 36.63 17.93
C ASP A 116 6.57 35.75 18.04
N GLU A 117 6.47 34.69 18.85
CA GLU A 117 7.36 33.52 18.76
C GLU A 117 6.52 32.29 18.40
N SER A 118 5.81 32.37 17.28
CA SER A 118 5.35 31.15 16.59
C SER A 118 6.56 30.52 15.89
N VAL A 119 7.30 29.72 16.66
CA VAL A 119 8.18 28.68 16.15
C VAL A 119 7.39 27.90 15.09
N GLU A 120 7.83 27.98 13.84
CA GLU A 120 7.39 27.14 12.74
C GLU A 120 7.54 25.67 13.14
N ARG A 121 6.49 25.08 13.72
CA ARG A 121 6.34 23.62 13.76
C ARG A 121 5.91 23.18 12.38
N ASN A 122 6.87 23.13 11.46
CA ASN A 122 6.81 22.22 10.32
C ASN A 122 7.01 20.78 10.85
N GLU A 123 6.10 20.32 11.71
CA GLU A 123 5.94 18.89 11.93
C GLU A 123 5.24 18.37 10.68
N ASP A 124 5.93 17.54 9.89
CA ASP A 124 5.31 16.70 8.87
C ASP A 124 4.15 15.93 9.54
N VAL A 125 2.92 16.47 9.46
CA VAL A 125 1.76 15.89 10.14
C VAL A 125 1.35 14.63 9.39
N LYS A 126 2.01 13.52 9.70
CA LYS A 126 1.58 12.20 9.26
C LYS A 126 0.38 11.80 10.10
N SER A 127 -0.80 11.72 9.49
CA SER A 127 -1.99 11.28 10.23
C SER A 127 -2.01 9.75 10.34
N GLN A 128 -2.33 9.26 11.54
CA GLN A 128 -2.48 7.83 11.84
C GLN A 128 -3.54 7.17 10.95
N CYS A 129 -3.33 5.89 10.64
CA CYS A 129 -4.31 5.09 9.90
C CYS A 129 -5.63 4.93 10.66
N THR A 130 -6.71 5.54 10.13
CA THR A 130 -8.06 5.42 10.70
C THR A 130 -8.73 4.09 10.32
N PRO A 131 -9.73 3.62 11.09
CA PRO A 131 -10.51 2.42 10.75
C PRO A 131 -11.17 2.47 9.37
N GLU A 132 -11.56 3.66 8.91
CA GLU A 132 -12.18 3.84 7.59
C GLU A 132 -11.14 3.71 6.45
N MET A 133 -9.90 4.16 6.65
CA MET A 133 -8.80 3.88 5.70
C MET A 133 -8.60 2.37 5.54
N PHE A 134 -8.58 1.62 6.65
CA PHE A 134 -8.47 0.16 6.60
C PHE A 134 -9.63 -0.51 5.87
N ARG A 135 -10.88 -0.05 6.10
CA ARG A 135 -12.04 -0.56 5.34
C ARG A 135 -11.89 -0.32 3.84
N ARG A 136 -11.29 0.80 3.42
CA ARG A 136 -11.02 1.09 2.01
C ARG A 136 -9.95 0.16 1.44
N MET A 137 -8.86 -0.06 2.18
CA MET A 137 -7.81 -1.02 1.82
C MET A 137 -8.36 -2.45 1.68
N GLU A 138 -9.21 -2.89 2.62
CA GLU A 138 -9.90 -4.18 2.57
C GLU A 138 -10.75 -4.34 1.30
N ARG A 139 -11.49 -3.29 0.90
CA ARG A 139 -12.30 -3.34 -0.33
C ARG A 139 -11.44 -3.55 -1.57
N ILE A 140 -10.28 -2.90 -1.66
CA ILE A 140 -9.35 -3.06 -2.78
C ILE A 140 -8.83 -4.51 -2.85
N CYS A 141 -8.44 -5.08 -1.72
CA CYS A 141 -7.92 -6.45 -1.67
C CYS A 141 -9.01 -7.52 -1.91
N ARG A 142 -10.29 -7.19 -1.66
CA ARG A 142 -11.41 -8.08 -2.00
C ARG A 142 -11.67 -8.18 -3.50
N ILE A 143 -11.45 -7.10 -4.25
CA ILE A 143 -11.78 -7.04 -5.68
C ILE A 143 -10.63 -7.49 -6.60
N GLY A 144 -9.40 -7.57 -6.08
CA GLY A 144 -8.24 -7.87 -6.89
C GLY A 144 -7.08 -8.51 -6.15
N VAL A 145 -6.06 -8.89 -6.94
CA VAL A 145 -4.74 -9.29 -6.48
C VAL A 145 -3.80 -8.12 -6.72
N ILE A 146 -2.95 -7.82 -5.75
CA ILE A 146 -1.99 -6.71 -5.78
C ILE A 146 -0.60 -7.31 -6.00
N ARG A 147 0.09 -6.90 -7.06
CA ARG A 147 1.48 -7.33 -7.31
C ARG A 147 2.47 -6.49 -6.51
N LYS A 148 2.37 -5.17 -6.63
CA LYS A 148 3.21 -4.21 -5.91
C LYS A 148 2.37 -3.32 -4.99
N LEU A 149 2.78 -3.23 -3.73
CA LEU A 149 2.25 -2.30 -2.74
C LEU A 149 3.32 -1.25 -2.41
N SER A 150 2.97 0.03 -2.52
CA SER A 150 3.79 1.15 -2.06
C SER A 150 3.11 1.81 -0.88
N LEU A 151 3.81 1.89 0.24
CA LEU A 151 3.43 2.63 1.44
C LEU A 151 4.27 3.90 1.48
N ASP A 152 3.64 5.06 1.36
CA ASP A 152 4.32 6.36 1.31
C ASP A 152 3.80 7.28 2.40
N ALA A 153 4.69 7.70 3.30
CA ALA A 153 4.38 8.61 4.40
C ALA A 153 3.22 8.14 5.31
N ILE A 154 2.95 6.83 5.38
CA ILE A 154 1.90 6.29 6.23
C ILE A 154 2.41 6.17 7.67
N ASP A 155 1.68 6.76 8.61
CA ASP A 155 1.90 6.55 10.03
C ASP A 155 1.21 5.25 10.48
N LEU A 156 2.02 4.29 10.91
CA LEU A 156 1.58 2.99 11.38
C LEU A 156 1.92 2.83 12.86
N THR A 157 0.96 2.37 13.63
CA THR A 157 1.15 1.87 14.99
C THR A 157 1.33 0.35 14.98
N ASP A 158 1.84 -0.21 16.08
CA ASP A 158 1.99 -1.66 16.26
C ASP A 158 0.67 -2.43 15.97
N ASP A 159 -0.46 -1.92 16.49
CA ASP A 159 -1.79 -2.51 16.27
C ASP A 159 -2.23 -2.47 14.80
N SER A 160 -1.88 -1.38 14.11
CA SER A 160 -2.28 -1.14 12.73
C SER A 160 -1.56 -2.06 11.73
N ILE A 161 -0.35 -2.52 12.09
CA ILE A 161 0.51 -3.35 11.25
C ILE A 161 -0.08 -4.75 11.07
N ASP A 162 -0.57 -5.38 12.13
CA ASP A 162 -1.19 -6.71 12.03
C ASP A 162 -2.41 -6.70 11.11
N ARG A 163 -3.17 -5.61 11.14
CA ARG A 163 -4.31 -5.40 10.24
C ARG A 163 -3.85 -5.19 8.79
N LEU A 164 -2.82 -4.37 8.57
CA LEU A 164 -2.24 -4.15 7.24
C LEU A 164 -1.75 -5.47 6.63
N ILE A 165 -1.08 -6.30 7.42
CA ILE A 165 -0.59 -7.62 6.97
C ILE A 165 -1.73 -8.55 6.59
N THR A 166 -2.80 -8.54 7.38
CA THR A 166 -3.98 -9.35 7.08
C THR A 166 -4.64 -8.92 5.76
N ILE A 167 -4.67 -7.62 5.48
CA ILE A 167 -5.28 -7.05 4.26
C ILE A 167 -4.44 -7.36 3.02
N PHE A 168 -3.13 -7.12 3.10
CA PHE A 168 -2.21 -7.19 1.96
C PHE A 168 -1.39 -8.48 1.90
N LYS A 169 -1.91 -9.56 2.50
CA LYS A 169 -1.26 -10.87 2.44
C LYS A 169 -1.12 -11.34 0.98
N GLY A 170 0.09 -11.71 0.57
CA GLY A 170 0.39 -12.22 -0.76
C GLY A 170 0.74 -11.14 -1.79
N VAL A 171 1.27 -10.01 -1.33
CA VAL A 171 1.91 -9.00 -2.19
C VAL A 171 3.34 -9.44 -2.47
N ASP A 172 3.73 -9.45 -3.75
CA ASP A 172 5.06 -9.91 -4.18
C ASP A 172 6.15 -8.84 -3.95
N ASP A 173 5.81 -7.57 -4.23
CA ASP A 173 6.73 -6.44 -4.16
C ASP A 173 6.24 -5.38 -3.16
N LEU A 174 7.04 -5.10 -2.13
CA LEU A 174 6.77 -4.05 -1.14
C LEU A 174 7.72 -2.88 -1.35
N GLU A 175 7.17 -1.68 -1.45
CA GLU A 175 7.90 -0.42 -1.42
C GLU A 175 7.46 0.38 -0.20
N ILE A 176 8.43 0.84 0.58
CA ILE A 176 8.21 1.67 1.76
C ILE A 176 8.98 2.97 1.56
N SER A 177 8.29 4.09 1.74
CA SER A 177 8.85 5.42 1.56
C SER A 177 8.35 6.42 2.59
N ASN A 178 9.22 7.35 3.00
CA ASN A 178 8.87 8.45 3.91
C ASN A 178 8.24 8.00 5.25
N MET A 179 8.52 6.78 5.70
CA MET A 179 7.99 6.25 6.96
C MET A 179 8.98 6.48 8.12
N ASP A 180 8.48 6.47 9.35
CA ASP A 180 9.29 6.54 10.56
C ASP A 180 9.09 5.27 11.41
N PHE A 181 10.06 4.36 11.33
CA PHE A 181 10.07 3.12 12.09
C PHE A 181 10.59 3.28 13.53
N HIS A 182 11.04 4.47 13.94
CA HIS A 182 11.49 4.70 15.32
C HIS A 182 10.32 4.56 16.31
N ARG A 183 9.10 4.91 15.86
CA ARG A 183 7.88 4.93 16.67
C ARG A 183 7.22 3.57 16.89
N ILE A 184 7.71 2.52 16.22
CA ILE A 184 7.13 1.17 16.32
C ILE A 184 8.12 0.16 16.87
N SER A 185 7.59 -0.91 17.46
CA SER A 185 8.41 -1.99 17.99
C SER A 185 9.22 -2.67 16.88
N LYS A 186 10.34 -3.27 17.29
CA LYS A 186 11.19 -4.07 16.41
C LYS A 186 10.40 -5.22 15.79
N GLU A 187 9.58 -5.87 16.60
CA GLU A 187 8.72 -6.99 16.20
C GLU A 187 7.77 -6.54 15.09
N SER A 188 7.09 -5.41 15.25
CA SER A 188 6.17 -4.90 14.24
C SER A 188 6.86 -4.40 12.98
N ALA A 189 8.02 -3.75 13.10
CA ALA A 189 8.86 -3.42 11.95
C ALA A 189 9.21 -4.67 11.14
N HIS A 190 9.62 -5.75 11.79
CA HIS A 190 9.90 -7.02 11.12
C HIS A 190 8.64 -7.66 10.51
N LYS A 191 7.49 -7.55 11.19
CA LYS A 191 6.23 -8.03 10.67
C LYS A 191 5.84 -7.32 9.38
N ILE A 192 5.97 -6.00 9.27
CA ILE A 192 5.62 -5.30 8.03
C ILE A 192 6.62 -5.57 6.90
N LEU A 193 7.93 -5.60 7.20
CA LEU A 193 8.98 -5.79 6.19
C LEU A 193 8.97 -7.20 5.55
N PHE A 194 8.47 -8.21 6.28
CA PHE A 194 8.51 -9.61 5.84
C PHE A 194 7.18 -10.38 5.90
N GLY A 195 6.14 -9.81 6.52
CA GLY A 195 4.87 -10.48 6.80
C GLY A 195 3.90 -10.50 5.61
N LEU A 196 4.13 -9.68 4.59
CA LEU A 196 3.28 -9.60 3.40
C LEU A 196 3.50 -10.74 2.40
N SER A 197 4.49 -11.61 2.65
CA SER A 197 4.97 -12.65 1.72
C SER A 197 5.71 -12.08 0.50
N ASN A 198 6.19 -10.84 0.62
CA ASN A 198 6.97 -10.16 -0.41
C ASN A 198 8.32 -10.85 -0.62
N THR A 199 8.72 -10.89 -1.89
CA THR A 199 10.06 -11.36 -2.32
C THR A 199 10.92 -10.20 -2.84
N SER A 200 10.32 -9.02 -3.03
CA SER A 200 11.04 -7.77 -3.28
C SER A 200 10.71 -6.76 -2.18
N LEU A 201 11.73 -6.03 -1.73
CA LEU A 201 11.59 -4.97 -0.74
C LEU A 201 12.40 -3.75 -1.17
N THR A 202 11.74 -2.62 -1.34
CA THR A 202 12.37 -1.32 -1.55
C THR A 202 12.10 -0.43 -0.34
N ILE A 203 13.15 0.15 0.24
CA ILE A 203 13.04 1.12 1.34
C ILE A 203 13.67 2.41 0.88
N SER A 204 12.90 3.50 0.88
CA SER A 204 13.30 4.82 0.39
C SER A 204 13.04 5.92 1.41
N PHE A 205 13.95 6.88 1.62
CA PHE A 205 13.69 8.08 2.45
C PHE A 205 13.03 7.78 3.81
N THR A 206 13.45 6.68 4.44
CA THR A 206 12.76 6.12 5.61
C THR A 206 13.69 6.15 6.81
N TRP A 207 13.13 6.51 7.97
CA TRP A 207 13.85 6.54 9.23
C TRP A 207 13.72 5.17 9.90
N ILE A 208 14.84 4.50 10.20
CA ILE A 208 14.85 3.18 10.82
C ILE A 208 15.80 3.17 12.03
N SER A 209 15.33 2.60 13.14
CA SER A 209 16.18 2.38 14.31
C SER A 209 17.25 1.32 14.02
N ALA A 210 18.50 1.56 14.44
CA ALA A 210 19.59 0.58 14.31
C ALA A 210 19.24 -0.79 14.92
N THR A 211 18.41 -0.84 15.96
CA THR A 211 17.99 -2.10 16.60
C THR A 211 17.09 -2.97 15.71
N ILE A 212 16.47 -2.39 14.68
CA ILE A 212 15.66 -3.11 13.70
C ILE A 212 16.57 -3.83 12.69
N LEU A 213 17.70 -3.22 12.32
CA LEU A 213 18.66 -3.71 11.34
C LEU A 213 19.70 -4.67 11.94
N ASP A 214 19.23 -5.58 12.81
CA ASP A 214 20.08 -6.54 13.49
C ASP A 214 20.39 -7.79 12.64
N THR A 215 21.18 -8.71 13.18
CA THR A 215 21.51 -9.98 12.51
C THR A 215 20.28 -10.76 12.03
N SER A 216 19.16 -10.67 12.76
CA SER A 216 17.94 -11.39 12.41
C SER A 216 17.21 -10.78 11.21
N PHE A 217 17.23 -9.46 11.05
CA PHE A 217 16.74 -8.76 9.86
C PHE A 217 17.49 -9.22 8.62
N TRP A 218 18.83 -9.16 8.65
CA TRP A 218 19.67 -9.53 7.50
C TRP A 218 19.53 -11.01 7.13
N ARG A 219 19.43 -11.89 8.12
CA ARG A 219 19.13 -13.30 7.88
C ARG A 219 17.80 -13.47 7.13
N LYS A 220 16.73 -12.81 7.60
CA LYS A 220 15.42 -12.86 6.92
C LYS A 220 15.48 -12.30 5.49
N CYS A 221 16.22 -11.21 5.25
CA CYS A 221 16.45 -10.71 3.90
C CYS A 221 17.04 -11.80 3.00
N SER A 222 18.11 -12.47 3.45
CA SER A 222 18.76 -13.53 2.66
C SER A 222 17.89 -14.77 2.44
N GLU A 223 17.00 -15.08 3.38
CA GLU A 223 16.11 -16.25 3.29
C GLU A 223 14.87 -15.99 2.44
N ARG A 224 14.34 -14.77 2.44
CA ARG A 224 13.02 -14.45 1.88
C ARG A 224 13.06 -13.56 0.64
N LEU A 225 13.99 -12.63 0.57
CA LEU A 225 14.00 -11.62 -0.48
C LEU A 225 14.90 -12.06 -1.63
N ARG A 226 14.36 -11.93 -2.84
CA ARG A 226 15.10 -11.99 -4.10
C ARG A 226 15.73 -10.64 -4.44
N ILE A 227 15.03 -9.56 -4.07
CA ILE A 227 15.43 -8.18 -4.32
C ILE A 227 15.29 -7.37 -3.03
N LEU A 228 16.38 -6.72 -2.63
CA LEU A 228 16.42 -5.70 -1.60
C LEU A 228 17.04 -4.43 -2.20
N ASP A 229 16.27 -3.35 -2.22
CA ASP A 229 16.71 -2.02 -2.65
C ASP A 229 16.62 -1.06 -1.47
N LEU A 230 17.74 -0.41 -1.16
CA LEU A 230 17.87 0.55 -0.07
C LEU A 230 18.30 1.88 -0.66
N ASP A 231 17.36 2.81 -0.76
CA ASP A 231 17.57 4.16 -1.27
C ASP A 231 17.43 5.17 -0.12
N THR A 232 18.46 5.98 0.14
CA THR A 232 18.35 7.06 1.14
C THR A 232 17.76 6.61 2.50
N LEU A 233 18.30 5.53 3.07
CA LEU A 233 17.93 5.02 4.38
C LEU A 233 18.57 5.87 5.48
N ILE A 234 17.77 6.42 6.40
CA ILE A 234 18.26 7.21 7.53
C ILE A 234 18.23 6.33 8.78
N ILE A 235 19.41 5.95 9.28
CA ILE A 235 19.52 5.13 10.49
C ILE A 235 19.58 6.07 11.71
N LYS A 236 18.70 5.85 12.67
CA LYS A 236 18.69 6.56 13.95
C LYS A 236 19.14 5.66 15.09
N ASP A 237 19.83 6.24 16.05
CA ASP A 237 20.05 5.60 17.33
C ASP A 237 18.76 5.58 18.15
N ARG A 238 18.51 4.49 18.88
CA ARG A 238 17.25 4.30 19.59
C ARG A 238 17.17 5.18 20.84
N GLU A 239 18.28 5.38 21.53
CA GLU A 239 18.33 6.06 22.82
C GLU A 239 18.35 7.58 22.65
N THR A 240 19.14 8.05 21.68
CA THR A 240 19.36 9.49 21.44
C THR A 240 18.42 10.06 20.38
N ASN A 241 17.80 9.21 19.54
CA ASN A 241 17.03 9.62 18.34
C ASN A 241 17.83 10.47 17.35
N GLU A 242 19.16 10.53 17.52
CA GLU A 242 20.06 11.21 16.60
C GLU A 242 20.28 10.33 15.37
N SER A 243 20.39 10.98 14.22
CA SER A 243 20.82 10.29 13.01
C SER A 243 22.24 9.79 13.22
N ILE A 244 22.49 8.53 12.84
CA ILE A 244 23.82 7.97 12.78
C ILE A 244 24.47 8.52 11.50
N VAL A 245 25.03 9.73 11.60
CA VAL A 245 25.55 10.50 10.44
C VAL A 245 27.02 10.19 10.15
N ASN A 246 27.79 9.69 11.11
CA ASN A 246 29.21 9.42 10.86
C ASN A 246 29.42 8.05 10.20
N ASP A 247 30.26 8.03 9.15
CA ASP A 247 30.43 6.82 8.33
C ASP A 247 31.02 5.65 9.12
N GLU A 248 31.71 5.90 10.24
CA GLU A 248 32.30 4.84 11.08
C GLU A 248 31.22 4.03 11.81
N GLN A 249 30.20 4.69 12.36
CA GLN A 249 29.06 4.03 12.99
C GLN A 249 28.18 3.32 11.95
N PHE A 250 28.00 3.91 10.77
CA PHE A 250 27.32 3.24 9.66
C PHE A 250 28.10 1.98 9.20
N LEU A 251 29.43 2.09 9.07
CA LEU A 251 30.32 0.96 8.76
C LEU A 251 30.25 -0.14 9.80
N LEU A 252 30.15 0.20 11.10
CA LEU A 252 29.99 -0.79 12.17
C LEU A 252 28.67 -1.56 12.02
N VAL A 253 27.56 -0.88 11.71
CA VAL A 253 26.28 -1.54 11.42
C VAL A 253 26.40 -2.43 10.18
N CYS A 254 27.04 -1.95 9.11
CA CYS A 254 27.26 -2.75 7.90
C CYS A 254 28.20 -3.96 8.12
N ARG A 255 29.20 -3.85 9.01
CA ARG A 255 30.12 -4.94 9.37
C ARG A 255 29.45 -6.06 10.17
N GLN A 256 28.33 -5.78 10.82
CA GLN A 256 27.53 -6.79 11.54
C GLN A 256 26.65 -7.62 10.60
N ILE A 257 26.62 -7.30 9.30
CA ILE A 257 25.85 -8.01 8.26
C ILE A 257 26.63 -9.27 7.85
N PRO A 258 26.24 -10.48 8.33
CA PRO A 258 27.08 -11.67 8.18
C PRO A 258 27.07 -12.23 6.74
N PHE A 259 26.18 -11.73 5.88
CA PHE A 259 25.95 -12.24 4.54
C PHE A 259 25.83 -11.09 3.54
N PHE A 260 26.94 -10.42 3.22
CA PHE A 260 27.08 -9.70 1.96
C PHE A 260 27.24 -10.72 0.82
N ARG A 261 26.16 -11.40 0.43
CA ARG A 261 26.08 -12.07 -0.88
C ARG A 261 25.01 -11.34 -1.69
N PHE A 262 25.45 -10.27 -2.34
CA PHE A 262 24.66 -9.56 -3.35
C PHE A 262 24.55 -10.46 -4.56
N GLU A 263 23.49 -11.25 -4.66
CA GLU A 263 23.13 -11.83 -5.96
C GLU A 263 22.84 -10.69 -6.95
N ALA A 264 23.15 -10.91 -8.23
CA ALA A 264 23.25 -9.90 -9.30
C ALA A 264 22.02 -8.99 -9.52
N ASN A 265 20.91 -9.21 -8.80
CA ASN A 265 19.67 -8.45 -8.87
C ASN A 265 19.34 -7.65 -7.58
N ASN A 266 20.14 -7.77 -6.52
CA ASN A 266 20.06 -6.92 -5.34
C ASN A 266 20.94 -5.68 -5.58
N TYR A 267 20.31 -4.52 -5.73
CA TYR A 267 20.99 -3.28 -6.05
C TYR A 267 20.93 -2.35 -4.84
N ILE A 268 22.06 -2.14 -4.18
CA ILE A 268 22.26 -0.92 -3.40
C ILE A 268 22.89 0.08 -4.35
N LYS A 269 22.32 1.29 -4.44
CA LYS A 269 22.87 2.32 -5.31
C LYS A 269 24.38 2.46 -5.10
N PRO A 270 25.19 2.53 -6.17
CA PRO A 270 26.63 2.69 -6.10
C PRO A 270 27.06 3.86 -5.22
N SER A 271 26.26 4.91 -5.05
CA SER A 271 26.56 6.01 -4.12
C SER A 271 26.72 5.57 -2.66
N VAL A 272 25.97 4.55 -2.21
CA VAL A 272 26.06 3.98 -0.86
C VAL A 272 27.19 2.97 -0.77
N ILE A 273 27.36 2.11 -1.79
CA ILE A 273 28.47 1.14 -1.86
C ILE A 273 29.84 1.83 -2.03
N LEU A 274 29.96 2.86 -2.87
CA LEU A 274 31.20 3.58 -3.13
C LEU A 274 31.68 4.32 -1.88
N ARG A 275 30.77 4.94 -1.11
CA ARG A 275 31.10 5.53 0.21
C ARG A 275 31.62 4.49 1.20
N LEU A 276 31.07 3.27 1.18
CA LEU A 276 31.53 2.14 2.00
C LEU A 276 32.91 1.61 1.55
N ILE A 277 33.15 1.48 0.25
CA ILE A 277 34.40 0.95 -0.33
C ILE A 277 35.56 1.96 -0.20
N GLU A 278 35.31 3.24 -0.44
CA GLU A 278 36.34 4.30 -0.43
C GLU A 278 36.92 4.51 0.97
N LYS A 279 36.11 4.38 2.03
CA LYS A 279 36.60 4.44 3.42
C LYS A 279 37.31 3.19 3.91
N LEU A 280 36.91 2.00 3.45
CA LEU A 280 37.61 0.75 3.79
C LEU A 280 39.02 0.68 3.18
N ARG A 281 39.24 1.33 2.03
CA ARG A 281 40.58 1.46 1.42
C ARG A 281 41.47 2.49 2.11
N ASN A 282 40.89 3.47 2.80
CA ASN A 282 41.64 4.54 3.50
C ASN A 282 41.94 4.21 4.96
N THR A 283 41.49 3.05 5.46
CA THR A 283 41.71 2.58 6.85
C THR A 283 42.62 1.35 6.96
N SER A 284 43.26 0.97 5.85
CA SER A 284 44.33 -0.06 5.74
C SER A 284 45.63 0.59 5.30
#